data_AF-A0A966H2R3-F1
#
_entry.id   AF-A0A966H2R3-F1
#
_cell.length_a   1.000
_cell.length_b   1.000
_cell.length_c   1.000
_cell.angle_alpha   90.00
_cell.angle_beta   90.00
_cell.angle_gamma   90.00
#
_symmetry.space_group_name_H-M   'P 1'
#
loop_
_entity.id
_entity.type
_entity.pdbx_description
1 polymer ?
#
loop_
_entity_poly.entity_id
_entity_poly.type
_entity_poly.pdbx_seq_one_letter_code
_entity_poly.pdbx_strand_id
1 'polypeptide(L)'
;MHQTKSIWTVLLIGLISACQQKREPDMLKTTTETFVDVSVEDDVFPPFDVPVSQASSIEQWLTGICREPGPKEPVTTYEVELFESTGQNSICLVGRHVSVHADATFNRIVFRPSDMYFKLPIQTYKDLDRTALLNKLSAELTAFTQTETFQQSYLSKAPALVFRANGKRIWPQ
;
A
#
# COMPACT_ATOMS: atom_id res chain seq x y z
N MET A 1 39.88 16.25 -62.99
CA MET A 1 39.14 17.08 -63.97
C MET A 1 37.72 17.24 -63.49
N HIS A 2 37.27 18.50 -63.34
CA HIS A 2 35.90 19.04 -63.51
C HIS A 2 34.71 18.36 -62.78
N GLN A 3 33.70 19.04 -62.24
CA GLN A 3 33.41 20.45 -61.99
C GLN A 3 32.13 20.49 -61.10
N THR A 4 32.14 21.38 -60.13
CA THR A 4 31.10 22.34 -59.67
C THR A 4 29.59 22.14 -59.95
N LYS A 5 28.79 22.52 -58.92
CA LYS A 5 27.65 23.48 -58.89
C LYS A 5 26.74 23.08 -57.71
N SER A 6 26.72 23.74 -56.54
CA SER A 6 26.32 25.11 -56.21
C SER A 6 24.97 25.53 -56.79
N ILE A 7 23.89 25.40 -55.99
CA ILE A 7 22.66 26.20 -56.10
C ILE A 7 22.20 26.55 -54.68
N TRP A 8 22.13 27.86 -54.46
CA TRP A 8 21.63 28.54 -53.30
C TRP A 8 20.09 28.48 -53.24
N THR A 9 19.52 28.37 -52.05
CA THR A 9 18.14 28.83 -51.82
C THR A 9 18.09 29.56 -50.49
N VAL A 10 18.05 30.88 -50.60
CA VAL A 10 17.73 31.83 -49.53
C VAL A 10 16.23 31.75 -49.31
N LEU A 11 15.79 31.44 -48.09
CA LEU A 11 14.39 31.61 -47.68
C LEU A 11 14.31 32.69 -46.61
N LEU A 12 13.73 33.83 -46.99
CA LEU A 12 13.37 34.93 -46.12
C LEU A 12 12.34 34.46 -45.07
N ILE A 13 12.68 34.58 -43.80
CA ILE A 13 11.70 34.50 -42.70
C ILE A 13 11.26 35.93 -42.38
N GLY A 14 9.97 36.19 -42.62
CA GLY A 14 9.33 37.48 -42.46
C GLY A 14 9.26 37.95 -40.99
N LEU A 15 9.37 39.27 -40.85
CA LEU A 15 9.16 40.04 -39.63
C LEU A 15 7.76 39.78 -39.05
N ILE A 16 7.71 39.20 -37.85
CA ILE A 16 6.49 39.14 -37.04
C ILE A 16 6.29 40.55 -36.44
N SER A 17 5.38 41.32 -37.03
CA SER A 17 4.92 42.58 -36.48
C SER A 17 3.96 42.31 -35.32
N ALA A 18 4.38 42.67 -34.12
CA ALA A 18 3.58 42.55 -32.90
C ALA A 18 2.42 43.56 -32.91
N CYS A 19 1.20 43.09 -33.17
CA CYS A 19 -0.02 43.80 -32.78
C CYS A 19 -0.43 43.33 -31.38
N GLN A 20 -0.09 44.11 -30.35
CA GLN A 20 -0.68 43.97 -29.02
C GLN A 20 -2.12 44.46 -29.05
N GLN A 21 -3.07 43.53 -29.19
CA GLN A 21 -4.47 43.79 -28.89
C GLN A 21 -4.72 43.51 -27.40
N LYS A 22 -4.85 44.61 -26.64
CA LYS A 22 -5.20 44.63 -25.23
C LYS A 22 -6.61 44.03 -25.05
N ARG A 23 -6.71 42.75 -24.69
CA ARG A 23 -7.95 42.13 -24.19
C ARG A 23 -7.99 42.29 -22.67
N GLU A 24 -9.07 42.89 -22.19
CA GLU A 24 -9.40 42.93 -20.76
C GLU A 24 -9.55 41.50 -20.22
N PRO A 25 -9.10 41.23 -18.98
CA PRO A 25 -9.25 39.91 -18.38
C PRO A 25 -10.72 39.69 -18.01
N ASP A 26 -11.39 38.84 -18.78
CA ASP A 26 -12.69 38.29 -18.41
C ASP A 26 -12.52 37.50 -17.10
N MET A 27 -13.25 37.93 -16.08
CA MET A 27 -13.18 37.39 -14.72
C MET A 27 -13.75 35.97 -14.73
N LEU A 28 -12.89 34.98 -14.92
CA LEU A 28 -13.23 33.58 -14.70
C LEU A 28 -13.59 33.42 -13.21
N LYS A 29 -14.88 33.32 -12.90
CA LYS A 29 -15.33 32.85 -11.59
C LYS A 29 -14.90 31.39 -11.46
N THR A 30 -13.73 31.16 -10.89
CA THR A 30 -13.32 29.85 -10.41
C THR A 30 -14.24 29.49 -9.24
N THR A 31 -15.33 28.78 -9.54
CA THR A 31 -16.09 28.07 -8.52
C THR A 31 -15.19 26.94 -8.03
N THR A 32 -14.50 27.17 -6.93
CA THR A 32 -13.78 26.11 -6.19
C THR A 32 -14.83 25.19 -5.59
N GLU A 33 -15.29 24.21 -6.36
CA GLU A 33 -16.07 23.09 -5.83
C GLU A 33 -15.18 22.34 -4.86
N THR A 34 -15.48 22.48 -3.57
CA THR A 34 -14.81 21.76 -2.52
C THR A 34 -15.40 20.35 -2.51
N PHE A 35 -14.78 19.45 -3.27
CA PHE A 35 -15.09 18.03 -3.20
C PHE A 35 -14.62 17.53 -1.83
N VAL A 36 -15.58 17.21 -0.96
CA VAL A 36 -15.31 16.52 0.30
C VAL A 36 -15.14 15.05 -0.05
N ASP A 37 -13.90 14.58 -0.14
CA ASP A 37 -13.60 13.14 -0.26
C ASP A 37 -14.02 12.45 1.06
N VAL A 38 -15.06 11.63 0.99
CA VAL A 38 -15.51 10.83 2.13
C VAL A 38 -14.79 9.49 2.08
N SER A 39 -13.82 9.29 2.99
CA SER A 39 -13.18 7.99 3.20
C SER A 39 -13.99 7.16 4.21
N VAL A 40 -14.44 5.98 3.79
CA VAL A 40 -15.10 5.00 4.66
C VAL A 40 -14.15 3.84 4.90
N GLU A 41 -13.69 3.69 6.13
CA GLU A 41 -12.74 2.65 6.55
C GLU A 41 -13.43 1.60 7.44
N ASP A 42 -13.22 0.32 7.13
CA ASP A 42 -13.56 -0.77 8.05
C ASP A 42 -12.42 -0.98 9.05
N ASP A 43 -12.68 -0.90 10.35
CA ASP A 43 -11.67 -1.09 11.39
C ASP A 43 -11.48 -2.56 11.81
N VAL A 44 -10.28 -2.88 12.28
CA VAL A 44 -9.97 -4.14 12.97
C VAL A 44 -9.94 -3.88 14.48
N PHE A 45 -10.64 -4.70 15.25
CA PHE A 45 -10.66 -4.60 16.71
C PHE A 45 -9.59 -5.50 17.34
N PRO A 46 -9.09 -5.17 18.55
CA PRO A 46 -8.18 -6.05 19.28
C PRO A 46 -8.84 -7.40 19.59
N PRO A 47 -8.08 -8.48 19.77
CA PRO A 47 -8.62 -9.82 19.96
C PRO A 47 -9.16 -10.02 21.39
N PHE A 48 -10.26 -9.36 21.74
CA PHE A 48 -10.84 -9.48 23.08
C PHE A 48 -11.54 -10.84 23.31
N ASP A 49 -12.07 -11.47 22.24
CA ASP A 49 -12.78 -12.77 22.32
C ASP A 49 -12.57 -13.65 21.08
N VAL A 50 -11.47 -13.43 20.34
CA VAL A 50 -11.22 -14.08 19.05
C VAL A 50 -10.13 -15.14 19.20
N PRO A 51 -10.25 -16.32 18.54
CA PRO A 51 -9.18 -17.30 18.53
C PRO A 51 -7.86 -16.68 18.08
N VAL A 52 -6.81 -16.95 18.85
CA VAL A 52 -5.44 -16.59 18.48
C VAL A 52 -4.73 -17.83 18.00
N SER A 53 -3.94 -17.68 16.94
CA SER A 53 -3.14 -18.77 16.40
C SER A 53 -2.26 -19.42 17.48
N GLN A 54 -2.12 -20.75 17.39
CA GLN A 54 -1.27 -21.56 18.27
C GLN A 54 0.17 -21.68 17.74
N ALA A 55 0.52 -20.97 16.67
CA ALA A 55 1.86 -20.94 16.12
C ALA A 55 2.88 -20.42 17.16
N SER A 56 4.13 -20.89 17.06
CA SER A 56 5.23 -20.42 17.92
C SER A 56 6.05 -19.28 17.30
N SER A 57 5.87 -18.99 16.01
CA SER A 57 6.60 -17.95 15.28
C SER A 57 5.73 -17.28 14.21
N ILE A 58 6.14 -16.08 13.78
CA ILE A 58 5.49 -15.35 12.67
C ILE A 58 5.53 -16.18 11.39
N GLU A 59 6.64 -16.86 11.10
CA GLU A 59 6.76 -17.72 9.92
C GLU A 59 5.75 -18.87 9.93
N GLN A 60 5.61 -19.56 11.07
CA GLN A 60 4.65 -20.67 11.18
C GLN A 60 3.22 -20.16 11.07
N TRP A 61 2.91 -19.02 11.69
CA TRP A 61 1.61 -18.37 11.61
C TRP A 61 1.24 -18.00 10.18
N LEU A 62 2.12 -17.27 9.47
CA LEU A 62 1.87 -16.86 8.09
C LEU A 62 1.87 -18.05 7.13
N THR A 63 2.67 -19.09 7.40
CA THR A 63 2.60 -20.35 6.64
C THR A 63 1.24 -21.03 6.79
N GLY A 64 0.64 -20.99 7.98
CA GLY A 64 -0.72 -21.48 8.23
C GLY A 64 -1.73 -20.73 7.38
N ILE A 65 -1.69 -19.39 7.42
CA ILE A 65 -2.55 -18.51 6.62
C ILE A 65 -2.42 -18.82 5.13
N CYS A 66 -1.20 -18.95 4.59
CA CYS A 66 -0.97 -19.25 3.17
C CYS A 66 -1.56 -20.59 2.69
N ARG A 67 -1.86 -21.52 3.61
CA ARG A 67 -2.47 -22.83 3.31
C ARG A 67 -4.00 -22.81 3.34
N GLU A 68 -4.60 -21.75 3.88
CA GLU A 68 -6.04 -21.58 3.87
C GLU A 68 -6.56 -21.26 2.45
N PRO A 69 -7.84 -21.52 2.16
CA PRO A 69 -8.47 -20.96 0.97
C PRO A 69 -8.31 -19.44 0.94
N GLY A 70 -7.77 -18.91 -0.16
CA GLY A 70 -7.57 -17.48 -0.35
C GLY A 70 -8.88 -16.68 -0.47
N PRO A 71 -8.79 -15.36 -0.66
CA PRO A 71 -9.96 -14.49 -0.73
C PRO A 71 -10.83 -14.82 -1.96
N LYS A 72 -12.15 -14.67 -1.78
CA LYS A 72 -13.13 -14.77 -2.90
C LYS A 72 -13.18 -13.49 -3.72
N GLU A 73 -12.79 -12.36 -3.12
CA GLU A 73 -12.78 -11.04 -3.73
C GLU A 73 -11.34 -10.55 -3.96
N PRO A 74 -11.08 -9.70 -4.96
CA PRO A 74 -9.74 -9.17 -5.20
C PRO A 74 -9.24 -8.32 -4.01
N VAL A 75 -8.09 -8.69 -3.46
CA VAL A 75 -7.40 -7.91 -2.43
C VAL A 75 -6.40 -6.95 -3.09
N THR A 76 -6.51 -5.66 -2.81
CA THR A 76 -5.55 -4.65 -3.27
C THR A 76 -4.35 -4.54 -2.34
N THR A 77 -4.57 -4.73 -1.03
CA THR A 77 -3.52 -4.64 -0.01
C THR A 77 -3.78 -5.63 1.10
N TYR A 78 -2.77 -6.42 1.47
CA TYR A 78 -2.73 -7.08 2.77
C TYR A 78 -2.08 -6.14 3.79
N GLU A 79 -2.68 -6.06 4.96
CA GLU A 79 -2.20 -5.23 6.05
C GLU A 79 -1.90 -6.10 7.27
N VAL A 80 -0.70 -5.89 7.82
CA VAL A 80 -0.35 -6.39 9.15
C VAL A 80 -0.47 -5.24 10.13
N GLU A 81 -1.33 -5.38 11.14
CA GLU A 81 -1.53 -4.40 12.19
C GLU A 81 -0.89 -4.87 13.51
N LEU A 82 -0.44 -3.93 14.34
CA LEU A 82 0.12 -4.22 15.67
C LEU A 82 -0.84 -3.66 16.73
N PHE A 83 -1.27 -4.52 17.64
CA PHE A 83 -1.99 -4.15 18.85
C PHE A 83 -1.03 -4.23 20.04
N GLU A 84 -0.81 -3.09 20.67
CA GLU A 84 0.04 -2.96 21.86
C GLU A 84 -0.84 -2.99 23.12
N SER A 85 -0.46 -3.80 24.11
CA SER A 85 -1.14 -3.83 25.42
C SER A 85 -0.12 -3.95 26.54
N THR A 86 -0.52 -3.59 27.75
CA THR A 86 0.37 -3.55 28.94
C THR A 86 0.93 -4.93 29.35
N GLY A 87 0.49 -6.03 28.75
CA GLY A 87 1.00 -7.38 29.06
C GLY A 87 1.35 -8.24 27.86
N GLN A 88 0.78 -7.99 26.68
CA GLN A 88 1.02 -8.81 25.51
C GLN A 88 0.71 -8.05 24.22
N ASN A 89 1.69 -8.00 23.33
CA ASN A 89 1.49 -7.47 21.99
C ASN A 89 0.97 -8.59 21.07
N SER A 90 0.14 -8.22 20.11
CA SER A 90 -0.35 -9.12 19.07
C SER A 90 -0.33 -8.43 17.73
N ILE A 91 -0.14 -9.20 16.67
CA ILE A 91 -0.32 -8.73 15.29
C ILE A 91 -1.54 -9.40 14.67
N CYS A 92 -2.13 -8.75 13.68
CA CYS A 92 -3.15 -9.38 12.85
C CYS A 92 -2.88 -9.19 11.36
N LEU A 93 -3.44 -10.05 10.52
CA LEU A 93 -3.42 -9.93 9.06
C LEU A 93 -4.84 -9.81 8.50
N VAL A 94 -5.07 -8.79 7.67
CA VAL A 94 -6.31 -8.60 6.91
C VAL A 94 -6.03 -8.29 5.45
N GLY A 95 -6.96 -8.63 4.56
CA GLY A 95 -6.93 -8.19 3.17
C GLY A 95 -7.99 -7.12 2.92
N ARG A 96 -7.58 -6.02 2.32
CA ARG A 96 -8.43 -4.87 2.00
C ARG A 96 -8.61 -4.70 0.49
N HIS A 97 -9.76 -4.17 0.12
CA HIS A 97 -10.06 -3.70 -1.22
C HIS A 97 -10.34 -2.20 -1.18
N VAL A 98 -9.62 -1.45 -2.01
CA VAL A 98 -9.85 -0.02 -2.20
C VAL A 98 -10.61 0.20 -3.50
N SER A 99 -11.79 0.83 -3.41
CA SER A 99 -12.58 1.24 -4.56
C SER A 99 -12.90 2.72 -4.49
N VAL A 100 -12.68 3.43 -5.59
CA VAL A 100 -12.99 4.86 -5.72
C VAL A 100 -14.28 5.01 -6.52
N HIS A 101 -15.27 5.66 -5.91
CA HIS A 101 -16.48 6.16 -6.57
C HIS A 101 -16.44 7.69 -6.55
N ALA A 102 -17.17 8.34 -7.46
CA ALA A 102 -17.01 9.75 -7.84
C ALA A 102 -16.68 10.76 -6.72
N ASP A 103 -17.22 10.57 -5.51
CA ASP A 103 -17.09 11.42 -4.33
C ASP A 103 -16.58 10.68 -3.07
N ALA A 104 -16.23 9.40 -3.18
CA ALA A 104 -15.87 8.59 -2.02
C ALA A 104 -14.83 7.49 -2.32
N THR A 105 -13.89 7.34 -1.40
CA THR A 105 -12.97 6.21 -1.36
C THR A 105 -13.45 5.21 -0.30
N PHE A 106 -13.69 3.98 -0.71
CA PHE A 106 -14.05 2.90 0.21
C PHE A 106 -12.86 2.00 0.44
N ASN A 107 -12.51 1.80 1.72
CA ASN A 107 -11.44 0.91 2.14
C ASN A 107 -12.00 -0.19 3.03
N ARG A 108 -12.40 -1.30 2.40
CA ARG A 108 -13.15 -2.38 3.06
C ARG A 108 -12.28 -3.59 3.33
N ILE A 109 -12.53 -4.28 4.43
CA ILE A 109 -11.88 -5.56 4.72
C ILE A 109 -12.65 -6.66 3.99
N VAL A 110 -12.06 -7.20 2.93
CA VAL A 110 -12.64 -8.25 2.07
C VAL A 110 -12.08 -9.65 2.38
N PHE A 111 -11.05 -9.73 3.23
CA PHE A 111 -10.46 -11.00 3.64
C PHE A 111 -10.03 -10.99 5.10
N ARG A 112 -10.49 -12.01 5.83
CA ARG A 112 -10.10 -12.33 7.21
C ARG A 112 -9.73 -13.81 7.25
N PRO A 113 -8.43 -14.18 7.37
CA PRO A 113 -8.06 -15.58 7.56
C PRO A 113 -8.58 -16.09 8.90
N SER A 114 -8.72 -17.41 9.02
CA SER A 114 -9.29 -18.05 10.22
C SER A 114 -8.41 -17.77 11.44
N ASP A 115 -7.09 -17.86 11.26
CA ASP A 115 -6.08 -17.54 12.27
C ASP A 115 -5.56 -16.10 12.09
N MET A 116 -6.44 -15.10 11.96
CA MET A 116 -5.98 -13.72 11.66
C MET A 116 -5.17 -13.05 12.76
N TYR A 117 -5.20 -13.52 14.01
CA TYR A 117 -4.44 -12.94 15.12
C TYR A 117 -3.28 -13.85 15.55
N PHE A 118 -2.13 -13.23 15.84
CA PHE A 118 -0.96 -13.88 16.40
C PHE A 118 -0.45 -13.12 17.62
N LYS A 119 -0.38 -13.81 18.77
CA LYS A 119 0.21 -13.27 20.00
C LYS A 119 1.72 -13.35 19.89
N LEU A 120 2.40 -12.23 20.11
CA LEU A 120 3.87 -12.20 20.10
C LEU A 120 4.41 -12.97 21.33
N PRO A 121 5.31 -13.95 21.13
CA PRO A 121 5.95 -14.68 22.23
C PRO A 121 6.67 -13.74 23.21
N ILE A 122 6.21 -13.71 24.47
CA ILE A 122 6.75 -12.81 25.51
C ILE A 122 8.27 -12.95 25.64
N GLN A 123 8.80 -14.18 25.60
CA GLN A 123 10.23 -14.46 25.72
C GLN A 123 11.08 -13.81 24.62
N THR A 124 10.48 -13.49 23.46
CA THR A 124 11.18 -12.96 22.29
C THR A 124 11.05 -11.44 22.15
N TYR A 125 9.95 -10.84 22.64
CA TYR A 125 9.62 -9.43 22.36
C TYR A 125 9.49 -8.53 23.60
N LYS A 126 9.43 -9.07 24.83
CA LYS A 126 9.12 -8.27 26.05
C LYS A 126 10.11 -7.16 26.38
N ASP A 127 11.40 -7.36 26.06
CA ASP A 127 12.49 -6.45 26.45
C ASP A 127 12.84 -5.47 25.31
N LEU A 128 12.08 -5.48 24.22
CA LEU A 128 12.30 -4.58 23.09
C LEU A 128 11.57 -3.27 23.33
N ASP A 129 12.29 -2.16 23.15
CA ASP A 129 11.63 -0.88 22.98
C ASP A 129 10.79 -0.86 21.68
N ARG A 130 9.93 0.14 21.53
CA ARG A 130 9.03 0.24 20.38
C ARG A 130 9.77 0.23 19.05
N THR A 131 10.93 0.90 18.94
CA THR A 131 11.70 0.97 17.71
C THR A 131 12.29 -0.39 17.36
N ALA A 132 12.89 -1.07 18.33
CA ALA A 132 13.45 -2.40 18.19
C ALA A 132 12.37 -3.44 17.86
N LEU A 133 11.19 -3.34 18.49
CA LEU A 133 10.01 -4.15 18.21
C LEU A 133 9.58 -4.00 16.75
N LEU A 134 9.36 -2.77 16.29
CA LEU A 134 8.92 -2.50 14.91
C LEU A 134 9.95 -2.96 13.88
N ASN A 135 11.24 -2.76 14.15
CA ASN A 135 12.33 -3.21 13.28
C ASN A 135 12.38 -4.74 13.21
N LYS A 136 12.29 -5.43 14.34
CA LYS A 136 12.28 -6.89 14.39
C LYS A 136 11.08 -7.48 13.65
N LEU A 137 9.87 -6.97 13.92
CA LEU A 137 8.65 -7.40 13.21
C LEU A 137 8.78 -7.15 11.70
N SER A 138 9.25 -5.97 11.29
CA SER A 138 9.47 -5.65 9.89
C SER A 138 10.46 -6.60 9.21
N ALA A 139 11.54 -6.97 9.91
CA ALA A 139 12.55 -7.89 9.40
C ALA A 139 12.00 -9.31 9.26
N GLU A 140 11.24 -9.81 10.23
CA GLU A 140 10.63 -11.15 10.19
C GLU A 140 9.54 -11.24 9.12
N LEU A 141 8.68 -10.23 9.00
CA LEU A 141 7.69 -10.13 7.93
C LEU A 141 8.36 -10.09 6.54
N THR A 142 9.43 -9.30 6.41
CA THR A 142 10.25 -9.24 5.18
C THR A 142 10.92 -10.57 4.86
N ALA A 143 11.47 -11.25 5.87
CA ALA A 143 12.10 -12.56 5.67
C ALA A 143 11.08 -13.58 5.19
N PHE A 144 9.87 -13.57 5.73
CA PHE A 144 8.79 -14.45 5.28
C PHE A 144 8.45 -14.26 3.80
N THR A 145 8.47 -13.02 3.27
CA THR A 145 8.16 -12.79 1.85
C THR A 145 9.21 -13.39 0.91
N GLN A 146 10.39 -13.77 1.41
CA GLN A 146 11.42 -14.44 0.61
C GLN A 146 11.25 -15.96 0.58
N THR A 147 10.30 -16.52 1.33
CA THR A 147 10.06 -17.97 1.37
C THR A 147 9.29 -18.45 0.14
N GLU A 148 9.53 -19.71 -0.26
CA GLU A 148 8.76 -20.37 -1.33
C GLU A 148 7.25 -20.41 -1.00
N THR A 149 6.91 -20.67 0.27
CA THR A 149 5.54 -20.66 0.78
C THR A 149 4.84 -19.34 0.46
N PHE A 150 5.47 -18.20 0.72
CA PHE A 150 4.89 -16.90 0.41
C PHE A 150 4.76 -16.73 -1.11
N GLN A 151 5.82 -16.98 -1.87
CA GLN A 151 5.86 -16.75 -3.31
C GLN A 151 4.76 -17.53 -4.06
N GLN A 152 4.43 -18.73 -3.60
CA GLN A 152 3.38 -19.57 -4.18
C GLN A 152 1.96 -19.29 -3.65
N SER A 153 1.83 -18.49 -2.58
CA SER A 153 0.55 -18.23 -1.92
C SER A 153 -0.34 -17.23 -2.65
N TYR A 154 -1.55 -17.01 -2.14
CA TYR A 154 -2.39 -15.91 -2.59
C TYR A 154 -1.92 -14.54 -2.05
N LEU A 155 -1.07 -14.50 -1.02
CA LEU A 155 -0.54 -13.24 -0.47
C LEU A 155 0.41 -12.55 -1.44
N SER A 156 1.26 -13.30 -2.15
CA SER A 156 2.20 -12.76 -3.14
C SER A 156 1.52 -12.16 -4.37
N LYS A 157 0.28 -12.57 -4.63
CA LYS A 157 -0.52 -12.11 -5.80
C LYS A 157 -1.13 -10.73 -5.59
N ALA A 158 -1.20 -10.23 -4.36
CA ALA A 158 -1.70 -8.89 -4.11
C ALA A 158 -0.66 -7.83 -4.51
N PRO A 159 -1.12 -6.63 -4.93
CA PRO A 159 -0.24 -5.49 -5.21
C PRO A 159 0.62 -5.04 -4.02
N ALA A 160 0.18 -5.33 -2.79
CA ALA A 160 0.84 -4.83 -1.59
C ALA A 160 0.67 -5.75 -0.38
N LEU A 161 1.73 -5.86 0.43
CA LEU A 161 1.65 -6.22 1.85
C LEU A 161 2.32 -5.12 2.66
N VAL A 162 1.63 -4.55 3.65
CA VAL A 162 2.08 -3.38 4.41
C VAL A 162 2.04 -3.67 5.90
N PHE A 163 3.09 -3.28 6.63
CA PHE A 163 3.08 -3.24 8.08
C PHE A 163 2.60 -1.85 8.53
N ARG A 164 1.36 -1.77 9.03
CA ARG A 164 0.67 -0.50 9.31
C ARG A 164 1.33 0.31 10.40
N ALA A 165 1.88 -0.34 11.43
CA ALA A 165 2.44 0.32 12.60
C ALA A 165 3.63 1.25 12.29
N ASN A 166 4.31 1.05 11.16
CA ASN A 166 5.39 1.93 10.68
C ASN A 166 5.24 2.33 9.20
N GLY A 167 4.10 2.04 8.57
CA GLY A 167 3.82 2.33 7.16
C GLY A 167 4.72 1.59 6.16
N LYS A 168 5.54 0.63 6.60
CA LYS A 168 6.50 -0.03 5.72
C LYS A 168 5.78 -0.98 4.76
N ARG A 169 5.99 -0.78 3.46
CA ARG A 169 5.68 -1.79 2.44
C ARG A 169 6.65 -2.96 2.58
N ILE A 170 6.11 -4.14 2.85
CA ILE A 170 6.85 -5.40 3.00
C ILE A 170 6.96 -6.12 1.66
N TRP A 171 5.92 -6.01 0.82
CA TRP A 171 5.84 -6.60 -0.53
C TRP A 171 5.04 -5.70 -1.49
N PRO A 172 5.39 -5.67 -2.79
CA PRO A 172 6.71 -5.98 -3.34
C PRO A 172 7.77 -4.99 -2.79
N GLN A 173 9.04 -5.39 -2.80
CA GLN A 173 10.16 -4.54 -2.37
C GLN A 173 10.73 -3.72 -3.52
#